data_AF-A0A3S1BGV5-F1
#
_entry.id   AF-A0A3S1BGV5-F1
#
_cell.length_a   1.000
_cell.length_b   1.000
_cell.length_c   1.000
_cell.angle_alpha   90.00
_cell.angle_beta   90.00
_cell.angle_gamma   90.00
#
_symmetry.space_group_name_H-M   'P 1'
#
loop_
_entity.id
_entity.type
_entity.pdbx_description
1 polymer ?
#
loop_
_entity_poly.entity_id
_entity_poly.type
_entity_poly.pdbx_seq_one_letter_code
_entity_poly.pdbx_strand_id
1 'polypeptide(L)'
;MSDPIDQYSVTADELRAFIERFEQLDAEKRDLAEQQKELMAEAKGRGYDTKVLRKVVALRKRKPDEIAEEEAVLEMYKTALGMQ
;
A
#
# COMPACT_ATOMS: atom_id res chain seq x y z
N MET A 1 -19.78 42.46 15.00
CA MET A 1 -20.61 41.25 14.85
C MET A 1 -20.04 40.52 13.65
N SER A 2 -19.60 39.28 13.81
CA SER A 2 -19.10 38.47 12.70
C SER A 2 -20.29 38.04 11.84
N ASP A 3 -20.30 38.47 10.58
CA ASP A 3 -21.38 38.14 9.64
C ASP A 3 -21.36 36.63 9.34
N PRO A 4 -22.52 35.95 9.30
CA PRO A 4 -22.58 34.51 9.02
C PRO A 4 -21.88 34.13 7.71
N ILE A 5 -21.92 35.03 6.71
CA ILE A 5 -21.32 34.83 5.39
C ILE A 5 -19.78 34.69 5.48
N ASP A 6 -19.12 35.41 6.39
CA ASP A 6 -17.68 35.31 6.61
C ASP A 6 -17.27 34.00 7.29
N GLN A 7 -18.14 33.42 8.13
CA GLN A 7 -17.88 32.08 8.67
C GLN A 7 -18.06 31.00 7.58
N TYR A 8 -19.08 31.11 6.73
CA TYR A 8 -19.29 30.15 5.64
C TYR A 8 -18.16 30.18 4.60
N SER A 9 -17.65 31.35 4.24
CA SER A 9 -16.53 31.48 3.30
C SER A 9 -15.24 30.87 3.86
N VAL A 10 -14.92 31.13 5.13
CA VAL A 10 -13.77 30.52 5.83
C VAL A 10 -13.90 28.99 5.88
N THR A 11 -15.08 28.43 6.11
CA THR A 11 -15.30 26.97 6.09
C THR A 11 -15.20 26.37 4.68
N ALA A 12 -15.57 27.11 3.64
CA ALA A 12 -15.48 26.66 2.26
C ALA A 12 -14.03 26.65 1.75
N ASP A 13 -13.22 27.64 2.14
CA ASP A 13 -11.82 27.72 1.76
C ASP A 13 -10.97 26.65 2.46
N GLU A 14 -11.25 26.36 3.74
CA GLU A 14 -10.62 25.25 4.46
C GLU A 14 -10.98 23.89 3.84
N LEU A 15 -12.25 23.67 3.52
CA LEU A 15 -12.70 22.45 2.84
C LEU A 15 -12.01 22.28 1.48
N ARG A 16 -11.90 23.35 0.69
CA ARG A 16 -11.20 23.32 -0.60
C ARG A 16 -9.73 22.95 -0.43
N ALA A 17 -9.05 23.53 0.55
CA ALA A 17 -7.65 23.21 0.83
C ALA A 17 -7.44 21.74 1.21
N PHE A 18 -8.37 21.12 1.95
CA PHE A 18 -8.31 19.69 2.24
C PHE A 18 -8.53 18.82 0.99
N ILE A 19 -9.51 19.17 0.15
CA ILE A 19 -9.81 18.46 -1.09
C ILE A 19 -8.61 18.51 -2.04
N GLU A 20 -8.05 19.70 -2.28
CA GLU A 20 -6.91 19.88 -3.18
C GLU A 20 -5.69 19.08 -2.71
N ARG A 21 -5.39 19.08 -1.41
CA ARG A 21 -4.31 18.25 -0.86
C ARG A 21 -4.59 16.76 -1.03
N PHE A 22 -5.84 16.31 -0.84
CA PHE A 22 -6.20 14.91 -1.04
C PHE A 22 -6.06 14.49 -2.51
N GLU A 23 -6.53 15.31 -3.45
CA GLU A 23 -6.40 15.07 -4.88
C GLU A 23 -4.93 15.03 -5.33
N GLN A 24 -4.10 15.90 -4.76
CA GLN A 24 -2.65 15.85 -4.99
C GLN A 24 -2.05 14.52 -4.48
N LEU A 25 -2.38 14.08 -3.26
CA LEU A 25 -1.92 12.80 -2.73
C LEU A 25 -2.39 11.61 -3.57
N ASP A 26 -3.60 11.67 -4.13
CA ASP A 26 -4.13 10.65 -5.03
C ASP A 26 -3.39 10.64 -6.38
N ALA A 27 -3.03 11.80 -6.92
CA ALA A 27 -2.19 11.90 -8.11
C ALA A 27 -0.79 11.32 -7.85
N GLU A 28 -0.14 11.69 -6.76
CA GLU A 28 1.17 11.14 -6.35
C GLU A 28 1.11 9.62 -6.17
N LYS A 29 0.03 9.11 -5.56
CA LYS A 29 -0.18 7.66 -5.40
C LYS A 29 -0.33 6.95 -6.74
N ARG A 30 -1.01 7.56 -7.73
CA ARG A 30 -1.13 7.00 -9.08
C ARG A 30 0.23 6.97 -9.78
N ASP A 31 1.00 8.05 -9.69
CA ASP A 31 2.33 8.12 -10.30
C ASP A 31 3.27 7.08 -9.69
N LEU A 32 3.25 6.93 -8.36
CA LEU A 32 4.01 5.89 -7.66
C LEU A 32 3.58 4.47 -8.06
N ALA A 33 2.28 4.25 -8.28
CA ALA A 33 1.79 2.95 -8.73
C ALA A 33 2.27 2.61 -10.15
N GLU A 34 2.32 3.60 -11.06
CA GLU A 34 2.83 3.39 -12.41
C GLU A 34 4.34 3.13 -12.39
N GLN A 35 5.12 3.89 -11.61
CA GLN A 35 6.55 3.62 -11.40
C GLN A 35 6.82 2.20 -10.88
N GLN A 36 6.01 1.72 -9.93
CA GLN A 36 6.12 0.33 -9.43
C GLN A 36 5.81 -0.70 -10.53
N LYS A 37 4.88 -0.40 -11.43
CA LYS A 37 4.52 -1.27 -12.55
C LYS A 37 5.63 -1.33 -13.59
N GLU A 38 6.23 -0.19 -13.92
CA GLU A 38 7.41 -0.11 -14.80
C GLU A 38 8.58 -0.91 -14.25
N LEU A 39 8.90 -0.75 -12.95
CA LEU A 39 9.96 -1.52 -12.28
C LEU A 39 9.72 -3.04 -12.37
N MET A 40 8.47 -3.48 -12.17
CA MET A 40 8.12 -4.90 -12.29
C MET A 40 8.20 -5.38 -13.74
N ALA A 41 7.84 -4.54 -14.72
CA ALA A 41 7.99 -4.86 -16.14
C ALA A 41 9.46 -5.00 -16.53
N GLU A 42 10.33 -4.12 -16.03
CA GLU A 42 11.77 -4.20 -16.21
C GLU A 42 12.34 -5.50 -15.62
N ALA A 43 11.96 -5.82 -14.38
CA ALA A 43 12.38 -7.08 -13.74
C ALA A 43 11.94 -8.30 -14.57
N LYS A 44 10.72 -8.28 -15.12
CA LYS A 44 10.25 -9.33 -16.02
C LYS A 44 11.10 -9.40 -17.30
N GLY A 45 11.43 -8.27 -17.91
CA GLY A 45 12.30 -8.20 -19.10
C GLY A 45 13.71 -8.75 -18.86
N ARG A 46 14.19 -8.64 -17.62
CA ARG A 46 15.47 -9.24 -17.16
C ARG A 46 15.36 -10.73 -16.79
N GLY A 47 14.17 -11.33 -16.88
CA GLY A 47 13.93 -12.75 -16.61
C GLY A 47 13.49 -13.10 -15.19
N TYR A 48 13.20 -12.12 -14.33
CA TYR A 48 12.70 -12.39 -12.97
C TYR A 48 11.20 -12.70 -12.94
N ASP A 49 10.78 -13.60 -12.04
CA ASP A 49 9.37 -13.82 -11.74
C ASP A 49 8.81 -12.71 -10.84
N THR A 50 8.03 -11.81 -11.44
CA THR A 50 7.38 -10.69 -10.73
C THR A 50 6.39 -11.12 -9.65
N LYS A 51 5.77 -12.31 -9.73
CA LYS A 51 4.90 -12.83 -8.67
C LYS A 51 5.72 -13.20 -7.44
N VAL A 52 6.87 -13.84 -7.65
CA VAL A 52 7.80 -14.18 -6.56
C VAL A 52 8.38 -12.92 -5.94
N LEU A 53 8.79 -11.93 -6.75
CA LEU A 53 9.29 -10.64 -6.24
C LEU A 53 8.27 -9.93 -5.35
N ARG A 54 7.00 -9.88 -5.75
CA ARG A 54 5.93 -9.29 -4.92
C ARG A 54 5.74 -10.04 -3.59
N LYS A 55 5.82 -11.37 -3.60
CA LYS A 55 5.79 -12.17 -2.36
C LYS A 55 6.96 -11.82 -1.44
N VAL A 56 8.17 -11.72 -1.98
CA VAL A 56 9.37 -11.34 -1.20
C VAL A 56 9.20 -9.93 -0.61
N VAL A 57 8.72 -8.95 -1.38
CA VAL A 57 8.46 -7.60 -0.85
C VAL A 57 7.41 -7.62 0.26
N ALA A 58 6.34 -8.40 0.12
CA ALA A 58 5.31 -8.54 1.16
C ALA A 58 5.88 -9.19 2.44
N LEU A 59 6.65 -10.26 2.31
CA LEU A 59 7.33 -10.91 3.45
C LEU A 59 8.27 -9.93 4.16
N ARG A 60 9.03 -9.13 3.42
CA ARG A 60 9.96 -8.15 4.00
C ARG A 60 9.29 -6.98 4.74
N LYS A 61 7.99 -6.76 4.54
CA LYS A 61 7.21 -5.73 5.25
C LYS A 61 6.67 -6.22 6.60
N ARG A 62 6.62 -7.54 6.81
CA ARG A 62 6.13 -8.14 8.06
C ARG A 62 7.23 -8.18 9.10
N LYS A 63 6.85 -8.18 10.38
CA LYS A 63 7.83 -8.35 11.47
C LYS A 63 8.32 -9.80 11.48
N PRO A 64 9.62 -10.05 11.76
CA PRO A 64 10.16 -11.41 11.85
C PRO A 64 9.34 -12.32 12.76
N ASP A 65 8.88 -11.80 13.90
CA ASP A 65 8.10 -12.57 14.88
C ASP A 65 6.72 -12.98 14.34
N GLU A 66 6.05 -12.10 13.60
CA GLU A 66 4.75 -12.38 12.95
C GLU A 66 4.90 -13.40 11.80
N ILE A 67 6.07 -13.46 11.16
CA ILE A 67 6.36 -14.47 10.14
C ILE A 67 6.59 -15.83 10.82
N ALA A 68 7.39 -15.85 11.88
CA ALA A 68 7.71 -17.07 12.61
C ALA A 68 6.46 -17.73 13.24
N GLU A 69 5.54 -16.93 13.79
CA GLU A 69 4.28 -17.43 14.34
C GLU A 69 3.39 -18.05 13.26
N GLU A 70 3.23 -17.38 12.11
CA GLU A 70 2.43 -17.92 11.00
C GLU A 70 3.07 -19.18 10.40
N GLU A 71 4.39 -19.21 10.25
CA GLU A 71 5.13 -20.39 9.77
C GLU A 71 4.97 -21.58 10.72
N ALA A 72 5.03 -21.36 12.04
CA ALA A 72 4.81 -22.42 13.02
C ALA A 72 3.40 -23.02 12.94
N VAL A 73 2.37 -22.16 12.80
CA VAL A 73 0.98 -22.61 12.63
C VAL A 73 0.79 -23.34 11.30
N LEU A 74 1.36 -22.82 10.22
CA LEU A 74 1.29 -23.43 8.89
C LEU A 74 1.92 -24.82 8.88
N GLU A 75 3.09 -24.97 9.52
CA GLU A 75 3.80 -26.25 9.61
C GLU A 75 3.02 -27.28 10.44
N MET A 76 2.40 -26.85 11.54
CA MET A 76 1.48 -27.69 12.31
C MET A 76 0.32 -28.19 11.43
N TYR A 77 -0.28 -27.33 10.62
CA TYR A 77 -1.37 -27.72 9.71
C TYR A 77 -0.91 -28.67 8.61
N LYS A 78 0.24 -28.41 7.96
CA LYS A 78 0.79 -29.33 6.96
C LYS A 78 1.06 -30.71 7.55
N THR A 79 1.61 -30.76 8.76
CA THR A 79 1.87 -32.00 9.48
C THR A 79 0.56 -32.74 9.76
N ALA A 80 -0.46 -32.04 10.28
CA ALA A 80 -1.78 -32.62 10.54
C ALA A 80 -2.47 -33.14 9.26
N LEU A 81 -2.18 -32.53 8.10
CA LEU A 81 -2.71 -32.92 6.80
C LEU A 81 -1.82 -33.91 6.03
N GLY A 82 -0.67 -34.31 6.56
CA GLY A 82 0.26 -35.23 5.90
C GLY A 82 0.95 -34.67 4.66
N MET A 83 1.09 -33.34 4.56
CA MET A 83 1.64 -32.62 3.40
C MET A 83 3.16 -32.35 3.48
N GLN A 84 3.95 -33.29 4.02
CA GLN A 84 5.41 -33.15 4.14
C GLN A 84 6.15 -33.38 2.82
#